data_AF-A0A851GL04-F1
#
_entry.id   AF-A0A851GL04-F1
#
_cell.length_a   1.000
_cell.length_b   1.000
_cell.length_c   1.000
_cell.angle_alpha   90.00
_cell.angle_beta   90.00
_cell.angle_gamma   90.00
#
_symmetry.space_group_name_H-M   'P 1'
#
loop_
_entity.id
_entity.type
_entity.pdbx_description
1 polymer ?
#
loop_
_entity_poly.entity_id
_entity_poly.type
_entity_poly.pdbx_seq_one_letter_code
_entity_poly.pdbx_strand_id
1 'polypeptide(L)'
;MLRFFSLTLLPLFVLFCSPASAEDPVVFHWKGSKAGHSIELKIVGASYRKDRHEVVGLNDPDTRKMKIDGRSPWGVEGVLPEKELISFELKWDGVVVPVPEALWKDCFNLHLHPYKEPAMMEPGELPFIKITEDGKQIIFGFDGADASFAYAVTWVLTQKGEHARWIEPMT
;
A
#
# COMPACT_ATOMS: atom_id res chain seq x y z
N MET A 1 26.29 69.16 13.00
CA MET A 1 26.92 67.94 12.47
C MET A 1 25.89 66.81 12.46
N LEU A 2 25.25 66.55 11.32
CA LEU A 2 24.34 65.41 11.15
C LEU A 2 25.15 64.22 10.63
N ARG A 3 25.13 63.09 11.37
CA ARG A 3 25.72 61.82 10.92
C ARG A 3 24.60 60.95 10.33
N PHE A 4 24.70 60.65 9.04
CA PHE A 4 23.85 59.66 8.36
C PHE A 4 24.38 58.25 8.68
N PHE A 5 23.56 57.41 9.29
CA PHE A 5 23.81 55.96 9.38
C PHE A 5 23.25 55.29 8.12
N SER A 6 24.14 54.72 7.31
CA SER A 6 23.77 53.88 6.18
C SER A 6 23.48 52.47 6.70
N LEU A 7 22.21 52.05 6.67
CA LEU A 7 21.78 50.70 7.03
C LEU A 7 21.96 49.80 5.80
N THR A 8 22.96 48.91 5.83
CA THR A 8 23.20 47.94 4.75
C THR A 8 22.28 46.75 4.95
N LEU A 9 21.33 46.56 4.04
CA LEU A 9 20.41 45.43 4.02
C LEU A 9 21.16 44.19 3.49
N LEU A 10 21.35 43.17 4.33
CA LEU A 10 21.84 41.85 3.91
C LEU A 10 20.68 41.05 3.28
N PRO A 11 20.81 40.52 2.06
CA PRO A 11 19.79 39.66 1.48
C PRO A 11 19.81 38.30 2.18
N LEU A 12 18.70 38.00 2.86
CA LEU A 12 18.41 36.70 3.45
C LEU A 12 18.18 35.69 2.30
N PHE A 13 19.19 34.87 2.00
CA PHE A 13 19.03 33.72 1.12
C PHE A 13 18.12 32.69 1.80
N VAL A 14 16.83 32.71 1.45
CA VAL A 14 15.90 31.64 1.82
C VAL A 14 16.27 30.44 0.94
N LEU A 15 16.96 29.46 1.53
CA LEU A 15 17.12 28.14 0.96
C LEU A 15 15.72 27.54 0.77
N PHE A 16 15.19 27.62 -0.46
CA PHE A 16 14.08 26.78 -0.88
C PHE A 16 14.61 25.34 -0.92
N CYS A 17 14.47 24.66 0.20
CA CYS A 17 14.53 23.21 0.24
C CYS A 17 13.28 22.74 -0.51
N SER A 18 13.39 22.46 -1.81
CA SER A 18 12.32 21.77 -2.52
C SER A 18 12.09 20.45 -1.80
N PRO A 19 10.89 20.19 -1.24
CA PRO A 19 10.60 18.88 -0.69
C PRO A 19 10.79 17.88 -1.83
N ALA A 20 11.46 16.76 -1.54
CA ALA A 20 11.55 15.62 -2.43
C ALA A 20 10.16 15.38 -3.02
N SER A 21 10.07 15.41 -4.36
CA SER A 21 8.82 15.26 -5.10
C SER A 21 8.12 14.00 -4.58
N ALA A 22 7.02 14.17 -3.84
CA ALA A 22 6.18 13.05 -3.46
C ALA A 22 5.62 12.50 -4.77
N GLU A 23 6.03 11.29 -5.14
CA GLU A 23 5.43 10.61 -6.30
C GLU A 23 3.91 10.51 -6.09
N ASP A 24 3.16 10.62 -7.18
CA ASP A 24 1.71 10.51 -7.14
C ASP A 24 1.31 9.15 -6.53
N PRO A 25 0.29 9.10 -5.65
CA PRO A 25 -0.12 7.87 -5.03
C PRO A 25 -0.59 6.85 -6.08
N VAL A 26 -0.15 5.61 -5.96
CA VAL A 26 -0.66 4.50 -6.77
C VAL A 26 -2.06 4.17 -6.27
N VAL A 27 -3.07 4.35 -7.12
CA VAL A 27 -4.46 4.06 -6.77
C VAL A 27 -4.94 2.86 -7.57
N PHE A 28 -5.20 1.76 -6.88
CA PHE A 28 -5.98 0.65 -7.41
C PHE A 28 -7.45 0.88 -7.08
N HIS A 29 -8.30 0.83 -8.09
CA HIS A 29 -9.73 1.02 -7.91
C HIS A 29 -10.48 0.05 -8.80
N TRP A 30 -11.28 -0.79 -8.16
CA TRP A 30 -12.09 -1.79 -8.83
C TRP A 30 -13.55 -1.68 -8.39
N LYS A 31 -14.46 -1.91 -9.33
CA LYS A 31 -15.90 -2.02 -9.08
C LYS A 31 -16.44 -3.27 -9.76
N GLY A 32 -17.33 -3.97 -9.07
CA GLY A 32 -18.03 -5.14 -9.60
C GLY A 32 -19.44 -5.24 -9.05
N SER A 33 -20.24 -6.11 -9.64
CA SER A 33 -21.57 -6.42 -9.13
C SER A 33 -21.90 -7.90 -9.33
N LYS A 34 -22.63 -8.48 -8.38
CA LYS A 34 -23.08 -9.88 -8.42
C LYS A 34 -24.27 -10.07 -7.48
N ALA A 35 -25.24 -10.88 -7.88
CA ALA A 35 -26.44 -11.19 -7.08
C ALA A 35 -27.19 -9.96 -6.53
N GLY A 36 -27.21 -8.85 -7.27
CA GLY A 36 -27.85 -7.60 -6.86
C GLY A 36 -27.03 -6.72 -5.92
N HIS A 37 -25.82 -7.14 -5.54
CA HIS A 37 -24.89 -6.34 -4.74
C HIS A 37 -23.88 -5.61 -5.62
N SER A 38 -23.56 -4.37 -5.26
CA SER A 38 -22.48 -3.57 -5.82
C SER A 38 -21.28 -3.56 -4.85
N ILE A 39 -20.08 -3.80 -5.37
CA ILE A 39 -18.86 -3.88 -4.55
C ILE A 39 -17.81 -2.94 -5.14
N GLU A 40 -17.19 -2.14 -4.30
CA GLU A 40 -16.10 -1.23 -4.66
C GLU A 40 -14.90 -1.50 -3.75
N LEU A 41 -13.74 -1.75 -4.35
CA LEU A 41 -12.46 -1.93 -3.67
C LEU A 41 -11.50 -0.83 -4.13
N LYS A 42 -10.98 -0.07 -3.18
CA LYS A 42 -10.00 0.98 -3.41
C LYS A 42 -8.80 0.79 -2.51
N ILE A 43 -7.61 0.73 -3.10
CA ILE A 43 -6.34 0.61 -2.40
C ILE A 43 -5.47 1.77 -2.86
N VAL A 44 -4.84 2.44 -1.90
CA VAL A 44 -3.95 3.57 -2.16
C VAL A 44 -2.58 3.25 -1.58
N GLY A 45 -1.58 3.20 -2.44
CA GLY A 45 -0.17 3.13 -2.09
C GLY A 45 0.53 4.46 -2.30
N ALA A 46 1.65 4.66 -1.61
CA ALA A 46 2.54 5.80 -1.80
C ALA A 46 4.00 5.38 -1.55
N SER A 47 4.96 6.26 -1.84
CA SER A 47 6.35 6.05 -1.43
C SER A 47 6.43 5.90 0.09
N TYR A 48 7.25 4.94 0.54
CA TYR A 48 7.45 4.65 1.95
C TYR A 48 8.02 5.86 2.70
N ARG A 49 7.39 6.20 3.83
CA ARG A 49 7.82 7.30 4.67
C ARG A 49 8.32 6.83 6.02
N LYS A 50 9.65 6.65 6.11
CA LYS A 50 10.35 6.22 7.34
C LYS A 50 9.97 7.02 8.59
N ASP A 51 9.64 8.30 8.46
CA ASP A 51 9.26 9.16 9.59
C ASP A 51 7.90 8.82 10.22
N ARG A 52 7.11 7.94 9.57
CA ARG A 52 5.82 7.47 10.06
C ARG A 52 5.87 6.12 10.77
N HIS A 53 7.03 5.47 10.78
CA HIS A 53 7.16 4.09 11.23
C HIS A 53 8.25 3.91 12.27
N GLU A 54 8.02 2.94 13.16
CA GLU A 54 9.08 2.38 13.99
C GLU A 54 9.72 1.21 13.25
N VAL A 55 11.04 1.28 13.01
CA VAL A 55 11.79 0.21 12.33
C VAL A 55 12.81 -0.39 13.27
N VAL A 56 12.77 -1.71 13.43
CA VAL A 56 13.70 -2.51 14.23
C VAL A 56 14.39 -3.54 13.33
N GLY A 57 15.67 -3.83 13.57
CA GLY A 57 16.40 -4.90 12.86
C GLY A 57 16.76 -4.58 11.40
N LEU A 58 16.75 -3.30 11.01
CA LEU A 58 17.19 -2.87 9.68
C LEU A 58 18.68 -3.23 9.47
N ASN A 59 18.99 -3.86 8.34
CA ASN A 59 20.33 -4.38 8.01
C ASN A 59 20.87 -5.45 8.98
N ASP A 60 20.04 -6.09 9.81
CA ASP A 60 20.48 -7.26 10.60
C ASP A 60 20.72 -8.45 9.64
N PRO A 61 21.83 -9.20 9.77
CA PRO A 61 22.07 -10.39 8.97
C PRO A 61 20.96 -11.45 9.07
N ASP A 62 20.22 -11.45 10.18
CA ASP A 62 19.00 -12.23 10.35
C ASP A 62 17.77 -11.37 10.02
N THR A 63 17.37 -11.36 8.74
CA THR A 63 16.24 -10.57 8.23
C THR A 63 14.91 -10.86 8.94
N ARG A 64 14.78 -12.04 9.59
CA ARG A 64 13.59 -12.42 10.39
C ARG A 64 13.39 -11.53 11.62
N LYS A 65 14.43 -10.80 12.05
CA LYS A 65 14.34 -9.83 13.15
C LYS A 65 13.80 -8.48 12.72
N MET A 66 13.71 -8.21 11.41
CA MET A 66 13.19 -6.94 10.93
C MET A 66 11.72 -6.79 11.36
N LYS A 67 11.39 -5.62 11.92
CA LYS A 67 10.02 -5.23 12.24
C LYS A 67 9.75 -3.83 11.72
N ILE A 68 8.53 -3.62 11.24
CA ILE A 68 7.96 -2.29 10.97
C ILE A 68 6.68 -2.19 11.80
N ASP A 69 6.59 -1.18 12.65
CA ASP A 69 5.47 -0.97 13.59
C ASP A 69 5.17 -2.22 14.44
N GLY A 70 6.23 -2.91 14.88
CA GLY A 70 6.15 -4.13 15.69
C GLY A 70 5.73 -5.40 14.93
N ARG A 71 5.54 -5.35 13.61
CA ARG A 71 5.08 -6.49 12.78
C ARG A 71 6.19 -7.02 11.89
N SER A 72 6.14 -8.30 11.55
CA SER A 72 6.99 -8.85 10.47
C SER A 72 6.48 -8.30 9.13
N PRO A 73 7.29 -7.50 8.43
CA PRO A 73 6.89 -6.96 7.13
C PRO A 73 7.02 -8.01 6.01
N TRP A 74 6.18 -7.90 4.98
CA TRP A 74 6.26 -8.67 3.74
C TRP A 74 6.74 -7.78 2.59
N GLY A 75 7.52 -8.38 1.68
CA GLY A 75 8.11 -7.65 0.56
C GLY A 75 9.30 -6.78 0.92
N VAL A 76 9.99 -7.07 2.04
CA VAL A 76 11.23 -6.38 2.44
C VAL A 76 12.28 -7.40 2.86
N GLU A 77 13.47 -7.29 2.28
CA GLU A 77 14.58 -8.22 2.51
C GLU A 77 15.62 -7.61 3.46
N GLY A 78 15.20 -7.20 4.66
CA GLY A 78 16.09 -6.54 5.63
C GLY A 78 16.47 -5.08 5.26
N VAL A 79 15.91 -4.56 4.17
CA VAL A 79 16.03 -3.17 3.70
C VAL A 79 14.73 -2.41 3.89
N LEU A 80 14.77 -1.08 3.79
CA LEU A 80 13.53 -0.28 3.84
C LEU A 80 12.72 -0.50 2.56
N PRO A 81 11.39 -0.62 2.66
CA PRO A 81 10.54 -0.72 1.48
C PRO A 81 10.56 0.58 0.67
N GLU A 82 10.24 0.46 -0.61
CA GLU A 82 10.05 1.60 -1.51
C GLU A 82 8.64 2.17 -1.43
N LYS A 83 7.63 1.30 -1.25
CA LYS A 83 6.20 1.65 -1.24
C LYS A 83 5.45 1.04 -0.06
N GLU A 84 4.49 1.81 0.47
CA GLU A 84 3.56 1.40 1.52
C GLU A 84 2.11 1.56 1.08
N LEU A 85 1.18 0.80 1.69
CA LEU A 85 -0.24 1.12 1.62
C LEU A 85 -0.56 2.23 2.63
N ILE A 86 -1.28 3.24 2.15
CA ILE A 86 -1.79 4.34 2.96
C ILE A 86 -3.27 4.15 3.29
N SER A 87 -4.02 3.49 2.39
CA SER A 87 -5.46 3.31 2.56
C SER A 87 -5.95 2.03 1.89
N PHE A 88 -6.91 1.38 2.55
CA PHE A 88 -7.66 0.23 2.05
C PHE A 88 -9.14 0.46 2.36
N GLU A 89 -9.96 0.58 1.32
CA GLU A 89 -11.39 0.85 1.45
C GLU A 89 -12.18 -0.20 0.65
N LEU A 90 -13.10 -0.88 1.34
CA LEU A 90 -14.07 -1.79 0.76
C LEU A 90 -15.46 -1.23 1.00
N LYS A 91 -16.28 -1.15 -0.04
CA LYS A 91 -17.70 -0.81 0.07
C LYS A 91 -18.57 -1.93 -0.49
N TRP A 92 -19.67 -2.18 0.21
CA TRP A 92 -20.78 -3.02 -0.25
C TRP A 92 -22.03 -2.17 -0.33
N ASP A 93 -22.66 -2.10 -1.50
CA ASP A 93 -23.87 -1.31 -1.75
C ASP A 93 -23.71 0.16 -1.32
N GLY A 94 -22.50 0.70 -1.50
CA GLY A 94 -22.13 2.06 -1.09
C GLY A 94 -21.78 2.23 0.40
N VAL A 95 -21.97 1.19 1.23
CA VAL A 95 -21.65 1.19 2.65
C VAL A 95 -20.22 0.69 2.87
N VAL A 96 -19.41 1.44 3.64
CA VAL A 96 -18.05 1.04 3.99
C VAL A 96 -18.07 -0.19 4.90
N VAL A 97 -17.35 -1.23 4.49
CA VAL A 97 -17.13 -2.44 5.28
C VAL A 97 -15.81 -2.28 6.05
N PRO A 98 -15.78 -2.45 7.38
CA PRO A 98 -14.55 -2.35 8.15
C PRO A 98 -13.54 -3.45 7.76
N VAL A 99 -12.31 -3.04 7.42
CA VAL A 99 -11.19 -3.95 7.18
C VAL A 99 -10.03 -3.55 8.11
N PRO A 100 -9.61 -4.41 9.06
CA PRO A 100 -8.58 -4.04 10.03
C PRO A 100 -7.23 -3.74 9.38
N GLU A 101 -6.54 -2.69 9.84
CA GLU A 101 -5.20 -2.34 9.32
C GLU A 101 -4.19 -3.48 9.43
N ALA A 102 -4.31 -4.31 10.47
CA ALA A 102 -3.44 -5.47 10.67
C ALA A 102 -3.51 -6.50 9.53
N LEU A 103 -4.56 -6.44 8.69
CA LEU A 103 -4.72 -7.34 7.54
C LEU A 103 -3.86 -6.95 6.34
N TRP A 104 -3.48 -5.68 6.21
CA TRP A 104 -2.89 -5.14 4.98
C TRP A 104 -1.65 -4.26 5.18
N LYS A 105 -1.46 -3.67 6.36
CA LYS A 105 -0.41 -2.67 6.60
C LYS A 105 1.00 -3.26 6.78
N ASP A 106 1.10 -4.59 6.84
CA ASP A 106 2.38 -5.32 6.83
C ASP A 106 2.84 -5.70 5.42
N CYS A 107 2.03 -5.43 4.38
CA CYS A 107 2.37 -5.69 2.99
C CYS A 107 3.02 -4.43 2.40
N PHE A 108 4.25 -4.54 1.90
CA PHE A 108 4.98 -3.44 1.26
C PHE A 108 5.31 -3.79 -0.20
N ASN A 109 5.64 -2.77 -1.00
CA ASN A 109 6.09 -2.96 -2.38
C ASN A 109 5.09 -3.73 -3.27
N LEU A 110 3.81 -3.36 -3.20
CA LEU A 110 2.75 -4.06 -3.92
C LEU A 110 2.78 -3.78 -5.42
N HIS A 111 2.48 -4.81 -6.19
CA HIS A 111 2.25 -4.73 -7.63
C HIS A 111 0.76 -4.66 -7.94
N LEU A 112 0.17 -3.48 -7.69
CA LEU A 112 -1.21 -3.19 -8.06
C LEU A 112 -1.28 -2.55 -9.45
N HIS A 113 -0.67 -3.19 -10.42
CA HIS A 113 -0.82 -2.76 -11.79
C HIS A 113 -2.19 -3.20 -12.30
N PRO A 114 -2.94 -2.33 -13.00
CA PRO A 114 -4.07 -2.76 -13.82
C PRO A 114 -3.49 -3.51 -15.03
N TYR A 115 -2.97 -4.71 -14.82
CA TYR A 115 -2.46 -5.54 -15.90
C TYR A 115 -3.67 -6.07 -16.66
N LYS A 116 -4.03 -5.31 -17.69
CA LYS A 116 -4.99 -5.65 -18.74
C LYS A 116 -6.45 -5.55 -18.31
N GLU A 117 -7.32 -5.34 -19.30
CA GLU A 117 -8.75 -5.48 -19.09
C GLU A 117 -9.05 -6.90 -18.58
N PRO A 118 -10.07 -7.10 -17.72
CA PRO A 118 -10.40 -8.41 -17.15
C PRO A 118 -10.55 -9.54 -18.20
N ALA A 119 -10.87 -9.20 -19.45
CA ALA A 119 -10.99 -10.13 -20.57
C ALA A 119 -9.65 -10.70 -21.10
N MET A 120 -8.52 -10.15 -20.66
CA MET A 120 -7.17 -10.50 -21.13
C MET A 120 -6.30 -11.10 -20.01
N MET A 121 -6.88 -11.33 -18.82
CA MET A 121 -6.19 -11.99 -17.72
C MET A 121 -6.27 -13.51 -17.90
N GLU A 122 -5.12 -14.17 -17.93
CA GLU A 122 -5.06 -15.63 -17.91
C GLU A 122 -5.39 -16.17 -16.50
N PRO A 123 -6.00 -17.35 -16.36
CA PRO A 123 -6.22 -17.97 -15.06
C PRO A 123 -4.92 -18.11 -14.27
N GLY A 124 -4.83 -17.42 -13.12
CA GLY A 124 -3.63 -17.42 -12.27
C GLY A 124 -2.78 -16.14 -12.34
N GLU A 125 -3.11 -15.19 -13.23
CA GLU A 125 -2.48 -13.86 -13.22
C GLU A 125 -2.93 -13.03 -12.00
N LEU A 126 -1.99 -12.30 -11.39
CA LEU A 126 -2.22 -11.35 -10.30
C LEU A 126 -2.10 -9.91 -10.84
N PRO A 127 -2.82 -8.93 -10.28
CA PRO A 127 -3.87 -9.11 -9.29
C PRO A 127 -5.15 -9.74 -9.90
N PHE A 128 -5.86 -10.58 -9.14
CA PHE A 128 -7.18 -11.09 -9.53
C PHE A 128 -8.25 -10.70 -8.51
N ILE A 129 -9.49 -10.50 -9.00
CA ILE A 129 -10.66 -10.30 -8.15
C ILE A 129 -11.77 -11.26 -8.57
N LYS A 130 -12.37 -11.93 -7.60
CA LYS A 130 -13.55 -12.79 -7.78
C LYS A 130 -14.61 -12.45 -6.74
N ILE A 131 -15.86 -12.34 -7.17
CA ILE A 131 -17.02 -12.28 -6.26
C ILE A 131 -17.66 -13.67 -6.21
N THR A 132 -18.08 -14.14 -5.03
CA THR A 132 -18.87 -15.38 -4.89
C THR A 132 -20.22 -15.27 -5.58
N GLU A 133 -20.82 -16.40 -5.96
CA GLU A 133 -22.11 -16.42 -6.67
C GLU A 133 -23.24 -15.72 -5.93
N ASP A 134 -23.22 -15.76 -4.60
CA ASP A 134 -24.20 -15.09 -3.73
C ASP A 134 -23.92 -13.60 -3.51
N GLY A 135 -22.82 -13.07 -4.05
CA GLY A 135 -22.45 -11.66 -3.92
C GLY A 135 -22.02 -11.24 -2.51
N LYS A 136 -21.70 -12.17 -1.61
CA LYS A 136 -21.40 -11.88 -0.19
C LYS A 136 -19.92 -11.89 0.16
N GLN A 137 -19.06 -12.38 -0.73
CA GLN A 137 -17.62 -12.44 -0.52
C GLN A 137 -16.86 -11.98 -1.77
N ILE A 138 -15.76 -11.26 -1.54
CA ILE A 138 -14.77 -10.89 -2.54
C ILE A 138 -13.46 -11.60 -2.19
N ILE A 139 -12.86 -12.25 -3.20
CA ILE A 139 -11.54 -12.86 -3.13
C ILE A 139 -10.62 -11.97 -3.98
N PHE A 140 -9.63 -11.36 -3.34
CA PHE A 140 -8.66 -10.49 -3.98
C PHE A 140 -7.26 -11.07 -3.79
N GLY A 141 -6.63 -11.44 -4.89
CA GLY A 141 -5.24 -11.87 -4.92
C GLY A 141 -4.36 -10.79 -5.54
N PHE A 142 -3.19 -10.57 -4.99
CA PHE A 142 -2.14 -9.74 -5.59
C PHE A 142 -0.76 -10.21 -5.14
N ASP A 143 0.27 -9.79 -5.86
CA ASP A 143 1.67 -9.97 -5.47
C ASP A 143 2.30 -8.65 -5.00
N GLY A 144 3.40 -8.78 -4.30
CA GLY A 144 4.35 -7.71 -4.08
C GLY A 144 5.75 -8.27 -4.14
N ALA A 145 6.70 -7.43 -4.52
CA ALA A 145 8.10 -7.83 -4.47
C ALA A 145 8.99 -6.61 -4.28
N ASP A 146 10.10 -6.84 -3.60
CA ASP A 146 11.27 -5.98 -3.63
C ASP A 146 12.49 -6.89 -3.74
N ALA A 147 13.33 -6.62 -4.74
CA ALA A 147 14.49 -7.43 -5.08
C ALA A 147 14.19 -8.96 -5.13
N SER A 148 14.81 -9.76 -4.24
CA SER A 148 14.79 -11.23 -4.30
C SER A 148 13.63 -11.88 -3.54
N PHE A 149 12.78 -11.12 -2.85
CA PHE A 149 11.74 -11.68 -1.97
C PHE A 149 10.33 -11.26 -2.40
N ALA A 150 9.83 -11.93 -3.45
CA ALA A 150 8.46 -11.81 -3.90
C ALA A 150 7.50 -12.59 -2.98
N TYR A 151 6.26 -12.12 -2.89
CA TYR A 151 5.20 -12.77 -2.12
C TYR A 151 3.85 -12.60 -2.81
N ALA A 152 2.97 -13.58 -2.57
CA ALA A 152 1.57 -13.54 -2.96
C ALA A 152 0.70 -13.31 -1.72
N VAL A 153 -0.38 -12.55 -1.87
CA VAL A 153 -1.42 -12.39 -0.87
C VAL A 153 -2.76 -12.76 -1.47
N THR A 154 -3.58 -13.50 -0.73
CA THR A 154 -5.01 -13.65 -1.01
C THR A 154 -5.81 -13.15 0.18
N TRP A 155 -6.68 -12.18 -0.05
CA TRP A 155 -7.69 -11.72 0.91
C TRP A 155 -9.06 -12.25 0.51
N VAL A 156 -9.76 -12.83 1.48
CA VAL A 156 -11.19 -13.10 1.39
C VAL A 156 -11.87 -12.13 2.34
N LEU A 157 -12.72 -11.26 1.80
CA LEU A 157 -13.45 -10.23 2.55
C LEU A 157 -14.94 -10.44 2.35
N THR A 158 -15.71 -10.31 3.42
CA THR A 158 -17.17 -10.50 3.38
C THR A 158 -17.90 -9.18 3.58
N GLN A 159 -19.16 -9.13 3.16
CA GLN A 159 -20.06 -7.99 3.42
C GLN A 159 -20.16 -7.60 4.92
N LYS A 160 -19.94 -8.56 5.82
CA LYS A 160 -20.04 -8.37 7.28
C LYS A 160 -18.73 -7.93 7.94
N GLY A 161 -17.64 -7.78 7.18
CA GLY A 161 -16.31 -7.45 7.71
C GLY A 161 -15.52 -8.66 8.24
N GLU A 162 -16.09 -9.87 8.16
CA GLU A 162 -15.31 -11.11 8.36
C GLU A 162 -14.28 -11.22 7.23
N HIS A 163 -13.10 -11.72 7.57
CA HIS A 163 -11.98 -11.77 6.65
C HIS A 163 -11.08 -12.97 6.90
N ALA A 164 -10.42 -13.42 5.85
CA ALA A 164 -9.32 -14.36 5.90
C ALA A 164 -8.18 -13.88 4.99
N ARG A 165 -6.95 -14.22 5.36
CA ARG A 165 -5.75 -13.87 4.61
C ARG A 165 -4.81 -15.06 4.55
N TRP A 166 -4.29 -15.31 3.36
CA TRP A 166 -3.15 -16.19 3.13
C TRP A 166 -2.04 -15.39 2.47
N ILE A 167 -0.81 -15.69 2.86
CA ILE A 167 0.38 -15.03 2.35
C ILE A 167 1.45 -16.10 2.13
N GLU A 168 2.06 -16.09 0.97
CA GLU A 168 3.00 -17.13 0.55
C GLU A 168 4.23 -16.48 -0.09
N PRO A 169 5.45 -16.89 0.28
CA PRO A 169 6.65 -16.48 -0.45
C PRO A 169 6.63 -17.08 -1.85
N MET A 170 6.94 -16.28 -2.87
CA MET A 170 7.14 -16.76 -4.24
C MET A 170 8.60 -17.13 -4.41
N THR A 171 8.87 -18.41 -4.67
CA THR A 171 10.22 -18.97 -4.90
C THR A 171 10.53 -19.14 -6.37
#